data_AF-A0A843WE62-F1
#
_entry.id   AF-A0A843WE62-F1
#
_cell.length_a   1.000
_cell.length_b   1.000
_cell.length_c   1.000
_cell.angle_alpha   90.00
_cell.angle_beta   90.00
_cell.angle_gamma   90.00
#
_symmetry.space_group_name_H-M   'P 1'
#
loop_
_entity.id
_entity.type
_entity.pdbx_description
1 polymer ?
#
loop_
_entity_poly.entity_id
_entity_poly.type
_entity_poly.pdbx_seq_one_letter_code
_entity_poly.pdbx_strand_id
1 'polypeptide(L)'
;LQVDTAWDPVREEELELSPLFRKALVLGLGPFLPWMLWWHFDLKKFRPNEVRRVQISLACVFAFIGIGWPLIIYKTGVIGWIKYWFMPWMGYHFWMSTFTVVHHTAPHIPFKTSDEWNAAEAQLNGTVHCNYPRVEILCHDINVHVPHHIAPKIPSYNLRAAYQSVKENWG
;
A
#
# COMPACT_ATOMS: atom_id res chain seq x y z
N LEU A 1 -6.98 -15.46 -2.71
CA LEU A 1 -6.97 -14.05 -3.15
C LEU A 1 -8.11 -13.23 -2.53
N GLN A 2 -9.37 -13.69 -2.49
CA GLN A 2 -10.49 -12.96 -1.84
C GLN A 2 -10.44 -12.81 -0.30
N VAL A 3 -9.34 -13.23 0.34
CA VAL A 3 -9.16 -13.20 1.80
C VAL A 3 -8.34 -11.98 2.23
N ASP A 4 -7.58 -11.38 1.30
CA ASP A 4 -6.80 -10.18 1.59
C ASP A 4 -7.74 -8.95 1.65
N THR A 5 -7.54 -8.16 2.70
CA THR A 5 -8.32 -6.93 2.96
C THR A 5 -7.57 -5.68 2.54
N ALA A 6 -6.26 -5.79 2.32
CA ALA A 6 -5.34 -4.70 2.05
C ALA A 6 -5.00 -4.59 0.55
N TRP A 7 -4.84 -5.72 -0.13
CA TRP A 7 -4.49 -5.75 -1.56
C TRP A 7 -5.12 -6.94 -2.28
N ASP A 8 -5.85 -6.68 -3.36
CA ASP A 8 -6.24 -7.72 -4.32
C ASP A 8 -5.65 -7.35 -5.68
N PRO A 9 -4.75 -8.17 -6.23
CA PRO A 9 -4.16 -7.89 -7.53
C PRO A 9 -5.24 -7.97 -8.63
N VAL A 10 -5.16 -7.06 -9.59
CA VAL A 10 -6.01 -7.12 -10.79
C VAL A 10 -5.68 -8.41 -11.54
N ARG A 11 -6.71 -9.21 -11.84
CA ARG A 11 -6.56 -10.49 -12.53
C ARG A 11 -6.47 -10.28 -14.04
N GLU A 12 -5.80 -11.20 -14.74
CA GLU A 12 -5.70 -11.15 -16.21
C GLU A 12 -7.08 -11.11 -16.88
N GLU A 13 -8.03 -11.91 -16.37
CA GLU A 13 -9.41 -11.93 -16.82
C GLU A 13 -10.09 -10.55 -16.72
N GLU A 14 -9.80 -9.78 -15.67
CA GLU A 14 -10.35 -8.45 -15.43
C GLU A 14 -9.74 -7.39 -16.37
N LEU A 15 -8.47 -7.56 -16.75
CA LEU A 15 -7.79 -6.70 -17.72
C LEU A 15 -8.30 -6.94 -19.15
N GLU A 16 -8.62 -8.18 -19.49
CA GLU A 16 -9.10 -8.57 -20.82
C GLU A 16 -10.58 -8.18 -21.04
N LEU A 17 -11.37 -8.05 -19.96
CA LEU A 17 -12.77 -7.62 -20.02
C LEU A 17 -12.97 -6.16 -20.44
N SER A 18 -11.98 -5.27 -20.25
CA SER A 18 -12.13 -3.85 -20.59
C SER A 18 -10.81 -3.24 -21.09
N PRO A 19 -10.66 -3.05 -22.42
CA PRO A 19 -9.51 -2.37 -23.01
C PRO A 19 -9.29 -0.94 -22.50
N LEU A 20 -10.38 -0.27 -22.08
CA LEU A 20 -10.31 1.06 -21.47
C LEU A 20 -9.74 1.00 -20.05
N PHE A 21 -10.17 0.03 -19.25
CA PHE A 21 -9.64 -0.21 -17.90
C PHE A 21 -8.15 -0.57 -17.93
N ARG A 22 -7.76 -1.44 -18.87
CA ARG A 22 -6.35 -1.79 -19.12
C ARG A 22 -5.53 -0.55 -19.49
N LYS A 23 -6.02 0.29 -20.40
CA LYS A 23 -5.33 1.55 -20.76
C LYS A 23 -5.23 2.51 -19.57
N ALA A 24 -6.27 2.64 -18.74
CA ALA A 24 -6.24 3.47 -17.54
C ALA A 24 -5.19 3.00 -16.51
N LEU A 25 -5.11 1.68 -16.27
CA LEU A 25 -4.07 1.08 -15.43
C LEU A 25 -2.66 1.41 -15.94
N VAL A 26 -2.42 1.23 -17.24
CA VAL A 26 -1.13 1.52 -17.89
C VAL A 26 -0.77 3.00 -17.91
N LEU A 27 -1.76 3.89 -18.03
CA LEU A 27 -1.58 5.37 -18.03
C LEU A 27 -1.31 5.96 -16.63
N GLY A 28 -1.09 5.13 -15.60
CA GLY A 28 -0.75 5.61 -14.27
C GLY A 28 -1.96 6.04 -13.43
N LEU A 29 -3.18 5.70 -13.86
CA LEU A 29 -4.32 5.62 -12.93
C LEU A 29 -4.26 4.31 -12.11
N GLY A 30 -3.43 3.36 -12.52
CA GLY A 30 -3.16 2.09 -11.85
C GLY A 30 -2.78 2.19 -10.37
N PRO A 31 -1.90 3.12 -9.94
CA PRO A 31 -1.63 3.37 -8.53
C PRO A 31 -2.84 3.97 -7.79
N PHE A 32 -3.78 4.62 -8.48
CA PHE A 32 -4.99 5.20 -7.88
C PHE A 32 -6.20 4.24 -7.88
N LEU A 33 -6.16 3.16 -8.66
CA LEU A 33 -7.27 2.21 -8.83
C LEU A 33 -7.47 1.22 -7.64
N PRO A 34 -6.42 0.73 -6.96
CA PRO A 34 -6.53 -0.04 -5.72
C PRO A 34 -7.14 0.76 -4.56
N TRP A 35 -7.29 2.07 -4.71
CA TRP A 35 -8.00 2.93 -3.76
C TRP A 35 -9.52 2.81 -3.87
N MET A 36 -10.07 1.80 -4.57
CA MET A 36 -11.47 1.44 -4.41
C MET A 36 -11.71 0.76 -3.04
N LEU A 37 -11.56 1.58 -2.00
CA LEU A 37 -12.34 1.82 -0.78
C LEU A 37 -13.39 0.78 -0.31
N TRP A 38 -13.97 -0.05 -1.16
CA TRP A 38 -15.10 -0.90 -0.80
C TRP A 38 -14.77 -2.02 0.19
N TRP A 39 -13.52 -2.46 0.29
CA TRP A 39 -13.17 -3.55 1.23
C TRP A 39 -12.74 -3.07 2.62
N HIS A 40 -12.23 -1.85 2.74
CA HIS A 40 -11.74 -1.31 4.02
C HIS A 40 -12.89 -0.93 4.98
N PHE A 41 -14.11 -0.78 4.48
CA PHE A 41 -15.29 -0.46 5.29
C PHE A 41 -16.12 -1.69 5.68
N ASP A 42 -15.82 -2.88 5.16
CA ASP A 42 -16.53 -4.10 5.54
C ASP A 42 -15.94 -4.69 6.83
N LEU A 43 -16.55 -4.36 7.96
CA LEU A 43 -16.15 -4.85 9.28
C LEU A 43 -16.21 -6.38 9.40
N LYS A 44 -16.94 -7.08 8.52
CA LYS A 44 -17.05 -8.54 8.53
C LYS A 44 -15.76 -9.24 8.11
N LYS A 45 -14.86 -8.55 7.41
CA LYS A 45 -13.58 -9.10 6.97
C LYS A 45 -12.49 -9.09 8.06
N PHE A 46 -12.75 -8.44 9.20
CA PHE A 46 -11.78 -8.31 10.29
C PHE A 46 -12.04 -9.33 11.41
N ARG A 47 -10.99 -9.71 12.13
CA ARG A 47 -11.13 -10.57 13.31
C ARG A 47 -11.89 -9.83 14.42
N PRO A 48 -12.69 -10.53 15.26
CA PRO A 48 -13.49 -9.87 16.30
C PRO A 48 -12.69 -8.95 17.25
N ASN A 49 -11.44 -9.29 17.54
CA ASN A 49 -10.54 -8.50 18.38
C ASN A 49 -9.95 -7.24 17.70
N GLU A 50 -10.08 -7.12 16.37
CA GLU A 50 -9.58 -5.99 15.58
C GLU A 50 -10.67 -4.97 15.27
N VAL A 51 -11.94 -5.40 15.22
CA VAL A 51 -13.09 -4.56 14.84
C VAL A 51 -13.11 -3.24 15.62
N ARG A 52 -12.85 -3.27 16.93
CA ARG A 52 -12.82 -2.05 17.77
C ARG A 52 -11.77 -1.05 17.27
N ARG A 53 -10.58 -1.53 16.89
CA ARG A 53 -9.48 -0.68 16.40
C ARG A 53 -9.83 -0.09 15.04
N VAL A 54 -10.42 -0.89 14.16
CA VAL A 54 -10.90 -0.45 12.83
C VAL A 54 -11.97 0.64 12.99
N GLN A 55 -12.96 0.44 13.87
CA GLN A 55 -13.99 1.44 14.15
C GLN A 55 -13.41 2.77 14.64
N ILE A 56 -12.42 2.72 15.55
CA ILE A 56 -11.74 3.93 16.02
C ILE A 56 -11.02 4.63 14.85
N SER A 57 -10.29 3.87 14.02
CA SER A 57 -9.61 4.40 12.84
C SER A 57 -10.59 5.10 11.89
N LEU A 58 -11.71 4.44 11.57
CA LEU A 58 -12.76 5.00 10.72
C LEU A 58 -13.36 6.27 11.35
N ALA A 59 -13.65 6.25 12.65
CA ALA A 59 -14.17 7.42 13.36
C ALA A 59 -13.20 8.61 13.30
N CYS A 60 -11.89 8.38 13.45
CA CYS A 60 -10.87 9.42 13.31
C CYS A 60 -10.84 10.01 11.88
N VAL A 61 -10.93 9.16 10.85
CA VAL A 61 -10.98 9.62 9.45
C VAL A 61 -12.22 10.47 9.20
N PHE A 62 -13.41 9.99 9.60
CA PHE A 62 -14.66 10.76 9.44
C PHE A 62 -14.68 12.04 10.26
N ALA A 63 -14.12 12.03 11.47
CA ALA A 63 -13.96 13.24 12.28
C ALA A 63 -13.04 14.26 11.59
N PHE A 64 -11.94 13.83 10.99
CA PHE A 64 -11.06 14.71 10.23
C PHE A 64 -11.75 15.27 8.98
N ILE A 65 -12.55 14.47 8.27
CA ILE A 65 -13.35 14.96 7.13
C ILE A 65 -14.39 15.99 7.62
N GLY A 66 -15.12 15.69 8.70
CA GLY A 66 -16.18 16.55 9.22
C GLY A 66 -15.71 17.83 9.90
N ILE A 67 -14.47 17.86 10.42
CA ILE A 67 -13.93 18.99 11.18
C ILE A 67 -12.73 19.62 10.46
N GLY A 68 -11.75 18.81 10.09
CA GLY A 68 -10.50 19.25 9.46
C GLY A 68 -10.70 19.90 8.09
N TRP A 69 -11.47 19.27 7.19
CA TRP A 69 -11.72 19.86 5.86
C TRP A 69 -12.44 21.22 5.94
N PRO A 70 -13.56 21.37 6.68
CA PRO A 70 -14.20 22.67 6.86
C PRO A 70 -13.27 23.72 7.46
N LEU A 71 -12.44 23.35 8.46
CA LEU A 71 -11.49 24.30 9.05
C LEU A 71 -10.43 24.77 8.04
N ILE A 72 -9.87 23.86 7.23
CA ILE A 72 -8.92 24.21 6.18
C ILE A 72 -9.57 25.14 5.16
N ILE A 73 -10.78 24.80 4.71
CA ILE A 73 -11.53 25.62 3.74
C ILE A 73 -11.86 26.99 4.35
N TYR A 74 -12.31 27.04 5.60
CA TYR A 74 -12.62 28.29 6.30
C TYR A 74 -11.40 29.21 6.43
N LYS A 75 -10.21 28.64 6.68
CA LYS A 75 -8.97 29.41 6.87
C LYS A 75 -8.26 29.78 5.57
N THR A 76 -8.37 28.96 4.54
CA THR A 76 -7.51 29.06 3.33
C THR A 76 -8.30 29.07 2.01
N GLY A 77 -9.61 28.95 2.07
CA GLY A 77 -10.48 28.77 0.91
C GLY A 77 -10.37 27.38 0.28
N VAL A 78 -11.16 27.15 -0.76
CA VAL A 78 -11.15 25.88 -1.52
C VAL A 78 -9.79 25.66 -2.20
N ILE A 79 -9.18 26.73 -2.73
CA ILE A 79 -7.84 26.64 -3.34
C ILE A 79 -6.78 26.23 -2.29
N GLY A 80 -6.89 26.73 -1.07
CA GLY A 80 -6.02 26.32 0.02
C GLY A 80 -6.22 24.87 0.43
N TRP A 81 -7.47 24.37 0.47
CA TRP A 81 -7.74 22.95 0.65
C TRP A 81 -7.10 22.08 -0.44
N ILE A 82 -7.18 22.50 -1.70
CA ILE A 82 -6.52 21.80 -2.82
C ILE A 82 -5.00 21.76 -2.60
N LYS A 83 -4.40 22.93 -2.33
CA LYS A 83 -2.94 23.09 -2.24
C LYS A 83 -2.34 22.41 -1.02
N TYR A 84 -2.99 22.50 0.14
CA TYR A 84 -2.42 22.08 1.42
C TYR A 84 -2.89 20.71 1.90
N TRP A 85 -4.00 20.19 1.37
CA TRP A 85 -4.48 18.86 1.70
C TRP A 85 -4.51 17.94 0.48
N PHE A 86 -5.26 18.28 -0.57
CA PHE A 86 -5.50 17.36 -1.69
C PHE A 86 -4.23 17.04 -2.48
N MET A 87 -3.42 18.03 -2.83
CA MET A 87 -2.18 17.83 -3.59
C MET A 87 -1.14 17.00 -2.82
N PRO A 88 -0.82 17.31 -1.54
CA PRO A 88 0.03 16.43 -0.73
C PRO A 88 -0.55 15.02 -0.55
N TRP A 89 -1.87 14.91 -0.34
CA TRP A 89 -2.55 13.62 -0.23
C TRP A 89 -2.36 12.79 -1.50
N MET A 90 -2.63 13.37 -2.68
CA MET A 90 -2.42 12.73 -3.98
C MET A 90 -0.96 12.28 -4.17
N GLY A 91 0.01 13.14 -3.83
CA GLY A 91 1.43 12.82 -3.95
C GLY A 91 1.84 11.64 -3.05
N TYR A 92 1.42 11.64 -1.79
CA TYR A 92 1.67 10.53 -0.87
C TYR A 92 1.04 9.23 -1.37
N HIS A 93 -0.23 9.28 -1.80
CA HIS A 93 -0.98 8.11 -2.24
C HIS A 93 -0.40 7.53 -3.53
N PHE A 94 0.01 8.40 -4.47
CA PHE A 94 0.74 8.00 -5.67
C PHE A 94 2.00 7.20 -5.32
N TRP A 95 2.86 7.73 -4.45
CA TRP A 95 4.11 7.06 -4.08
C TRP A 95 3.86 5.74 -3.34
N MET A 96 2.98 5.74 -2.33
CA MET A 96 2.65 4.52 -1.58
C MET A 96 2.14 3.42 -2.49
N SER A 97 1.19 3.72 -3.37
CA SER A 97 0.66 2.72 -4.30
C SER A 97 1.67 2.30 -5.36
N THR A 98 2.53 3.22 -5.82
CA THR A 98 3.62 2.86 -6.73
C THR A 98 4.57 1.87 -6.07
N PHE A 99 4.96 2.08 -4.81
CA PHE A 99 5.79 1.13 -4.08
C PHE A 99 5.09 -0.21 -3.86
N THR A 100 3.79 -0.20 -3.51
CA THR A 100 3.03 -1.45 -3.38
C THR A 100 3.05 -2.24 -4.69
N VAL A 101 2.73 -1.61 -5.82
CA VAL A 101 2.74 -2.28 -7.12
C VAL A 101 4.14 -2.77 -7.46
N VAL A 102 5.13 -1.87 -7.50
CA VAL A 102 6.49 -2.20 -7.94
C VAL A 102 7.12 -3.30 -7.09
N HIS A 103 6.92 -3.26 -5.76
CA HIS A 103 7.52 -4.25 -4.87
C HIS A 103 6.74 -5.56 -4.77
N HIS A 104 5.42 -5.58 -5.00
CA HIS A 104 4.59 -6.77 -4.77
C HIS A 104 4.06 -7.43 -6.06
N THR A 105 4.27 -6.84 -7.24
CA THR A 105 3.77 -7.39 -8.52
C THR A 105 4.89 -7.66 -9.53
N ALA A 106 6.13 -7.87 -9.08
CA ALA A 106 7.19 -8.31 -9.99
C ALA A 106 6.85 -9.70 -10.58
N PRO A 107 7.20 -10.00 -11.85
CA PRO A 107 6.73 -11.21 -12.53
C PRO A 107 7.04 -12.55 -11.85
N HIS A 108 8.04 -12.57 -10.97
CA HIS A 108 8.48 -13.76 -10.25
C HIS A 108 7.92 -13.86 -8.82
N ILE A 109 7.10 -12.91 -8.38
CA ILE A 109 6.41 -12.97 -7.08
C ILE A 109 5.13 -13.81 -7.25
N PRO A 110 5.03 -14.99 -6.62
CA PRO A 110 3.89 -15.87 -6.80
C PRO A 110 2.70 -15.40 -5.96
N PHE A 111 1.55 -15.16 -6.61
CA PHE A 111 0.27 -15.05 -5.91
C PHE A 111 -0.26 -16.44 -5.61
N LYS A 112 -0.27 -16.81 -4.33
CA LYS A 112 -0.74 -18.12 -3.86
C LYS A 112 -2.23 -18.10 -3.50
N THR A 113 -2.90 -19.23 -3.70
CA THR A 113 -4.25 -19.45 -3.18
C THR A 113 -4.21 -19.65 -1.66
N SER A 114 -5.37 -19.56 -0.99
CA SER A 114 -5.41 -19.60 0.49
C SER A 114 -4.95 -20.93 1.08
N ASP A 115 -5.12 -22.02 0.34
CA ASP A 115 -4.69 -23.38 0.70
C ASP A 115 -3.19 -23.60 0.52
N GLU A 116 -2.54 -22.86 -0.37
CA GLU A 116 -1.08 -22.90 -0.61
C GLU A 116 -0.32 -21.80 0.15
N TRP A 117 -1.04 -20.91 0.83
CA TRP A 117 -0.45 -19.72 1.45
C TRP A 117 0.27 -20.05 2.77
N ASN A 118 1.50 -19.57 2.88
CA ASN A 118 2.31 -19.65 4.09
C ASN A 118 2.84 -18.27 4.47
N ALA A 119 2.66 -17.86 5.73
CA ALA A 119 3.03 -16.53 6.20
C ALA A 119 4.53 -16.24 6.05
N ALA A 120 5.40 -17.19 6.38
CA ALA A 120 6.84 -17.00 6.32
C ALA A 120 7.32 -16.90 4.86
N GLU A 121 6.85 -17.79 3.99
CA GLU A 121 7.17 -17.73 2.57
C GLU A 121 6.62 -16.46 1.90
N ALA A 122 5.44 -16.00 2.30
CA ALA A 122 4.85 -14.77 1.80
C ALA A 122 5.66 -13.53 2.22
N GLN A 123 6.22 -13.51 3.44
CA GLN A 123 7.06 -12.40 3.89
C GLN A 123 8.44 -12.40 3.23
N LEU A 124 9.03 -13.58 2.98
CA LEU A 124 10.35 -13.72 2.37
C LEU A 124 10.32 -13.48 0.85
N ASN A 125 9.32 -14.05 0.17
CA ASN A 125 9.26 -14.09 -1.31
C ASN A 125 8.17 -13.20 -1.90
N GLY A 126 7.32 -12.59 -1.06
CA GLY A 126 6.20 -11.76 -1.51
C GLY A 126 6.59 -10.35 -1.92
N THR A 127 7.87 -9.99 -1.84
CA THR A 127 8.36 -8.64 -2.19
C THR A 127 9.73 -8.64 -2.83
N VAL A 128 9.99 -7.63 -3.67
CA VAL A 128 11.31 -7.37 -4.24
C VAL A 128 11.96 -6.13 -3.67
N HIS A 129 13.29 -6.17 -3.59
CA HIS A 129 14.11 -5.00 -3.33
C HIS A 129 14.35 -4.23 -4.64
N CYS A 130 14.01 -2.95 -4.66
CA CYS A 130 14.30 -2.06 -5.80
C CYS A 130 15.30 -0.98 -5.37
N ASN A 131 16.26 -0.61 -6.23
CA ASN A 131 17.20 0.48 -5.91
C ASN A 131 16.71 1.81 -6.49
N TYR A 132 16.65 2.85 -5.66
CA TYR A 132 16.21 4.20 -6.05
C TYR A 132 17.30 5.24 -5.77
N PRO A 133 18.40 5.26 -6.55
CA PRO A 133 19.65 5.92 -6.16
C PRO A 133 19.57 7.43 -5.91
N ARG A 134 18.47 8.11 -6.26
CA ARG A 134 18.29 9.56 -6.10
C ARG A 134 17.23 9.96 -5.08
N VAL A 135 16.36 9.05 -4.65
CA VAL A 135 15.21 9.35 -3.78
C VAL A 135 15.12 8.45 -2.54
N GLU A 136 16.03 7.49 -2.40
CA GLU A 136 16.05 6.50 -1.30
C GLU A 136 15.98 7.13 0.09
N ILE A 137 16.72 8.23 0.31
CA ILE A 137 16.75 8.95 1.59
C ILE A 137 15.40 9.59 1.92
N LEU A 138 14.65 10.07 0.91
CA LEU A 138 13.31 10.63 1.10
C LEU A 138 12.28 9.54 1.41
N CYS A 139 12.58 8.31 0.97
CA CYS A 139 11.73 7.14 1.13
C CYS A 139 12.11 6.30 2.37
N HIS A 140 13.03 6.77 3.22
CA HIS A 140 13.47 6.08 4.45
C HIS A 140 13.86 4.61 4.22
N ASP A 141 14.58 4.32 3.12
CA ASP A 141 14.99 2.97 2.74
C ASP A 141 13.83 1.95 2.61
N ILE A 142 12.57 2.39 2.39
CA ILE A 142 11.40 1.51 2.17
C ILE A 142 11.62 0.52 1.02
N ASN A 143 12.52 0.87 0.11
CA ASN A 143 12.90 0.06 -1.03
C ASN A 143 13.62 -1.24 -0.61
N VAL A 144 14.22 -1.27 0.59
CA VAL A 144 14.67 -2.48 1.29
C VAL A 144 13.46 -3.17 1.93
N HIS A 145 12.56 -3.66 1.08
CA HIS A 145 11.19 -4.01 1.47
C HIS A 145 11.08 -5.36 2.20
N VAL A 146 11.93 -6.33 1.87
CA VAL A 146 11.85 -7.69 2.46
C VAL A 146 11.99 -7.67 4.00
N PRO A 147 13.02 -7.05 4.61
CA PRO A 147 13.12 -6.99 6.07
C PRO A 147 12.02 -6.14 6.71
N HIS A 148 11.50 -5.15 6.00
CA HIS A 148 10.38 -4.34 6.46
C HIS A 148 9.11 -5.19 6.66
N HIS A 149 8.88 -6.21 5.82
CA HIS A 149 7.76 -7.15 5.98
C HIS A 149 8.00 -8.21 7.06
N ILE A 150 9.23 -8.71 7.18
CA ILE A 150 9.58 -9.72 8.18
C ILE A 150 9.48 -9.14 9.60
N ALA A 151 10.02 -7.94 9.79
CA ALA A 151 10.06 -7.27 11.08
C ALA A 151 9.90 -5.75 10.91
N PRO A 152 8.65 -5.25 10.85
CA PRO A 152 8.35 -3.82 10.68
C PRO A 152 8.93 -2.90 11.77
N LYS A 153 9.41 -3.48 12.88
CA LYS A 153 10.04 -2.76 14.00
C LYS A 153 11.52 -2.43 13.76
N ILE A 154 12.15 -2.99 12.71
CA ILE A 154 13.53 -2.68 12.36
C ILE A 154 13.58 -1.21 11.90
N PRO A 155 14.41 -0.36 12.52
CA PRO A 155 14.58 1.02 12.06
C PRO A 155 15.12 1.07 10.63
N SER A 156 14.73 2.09 9.85
CA SER A 156 15.10 2.24 8.43
C SER A 156 16.61 2.13 8.19
N TYR A 157 17.41 2.77 9.03
CA TYR A 157 18.87 2.78 8.94
C TYR A 157 19.52 1.40 9.15
N ASN A 158 18.78 0.40 9.66
CA ASN A 158 19.24 -0.99 9.80
C ASN A 158 18.70 -1.92 8.72
N LEU A 159 17.79 -1.46 7.85
CA LEU A 159 17.13 -2.34 6.87
C LEU A 159 18.14 -2.98 5.91
N ARG A 160 19.17 -2.26 5.48
CA ARG A 160 20.21 -2.80 4.58
C ARG A 160 20.99 -3.94 5.23
N ALA A 161 21.39 -3.77 6.49
CA ALA A 161 22.09 -4.81 7.24
C ALA A 161 21.18 -6.04 7.44
N ALA A 162 19.91 -5.81 7.77
CA ALA A 162 18.92 -6.87 7.88
C ALA A 162 18.73 -7.63 6.54
N TYR A 163 18.69 -6.91 5.41
CA TYR A 163 18.57 -7.52 4.10
C TYR A 163 19.76 -8.40 3.74
N GLN A 164 20.99 -7.96 4.03
CA GLN A 164 22.17 -8.80 3.83
C GLN A 164 22.10 -10.08 4.68
N SER A 165 21.72 -9.96 5.95
CA SER A 165 21.54 -11.13 6.82
C SER A 165 20.49 -12.11 6.29
N VAL A 166 19.35 -11.61 5.80
CA VAL A 166 18.32 -12.46 5.16
C VAL A 166 18.93 -13.19 3.96
N LYS A 167 19.61 -12.47 3.08
CA LYS A 167 20.22 -13.03 1.87
C LYS A 167 21.27 -14.09 2.16
N GLU A 168 22.12 -13.87 3.16
CA GLU A 168 23.17 -14.81 3.56
C GLU A 168 22.60 -16.11 4.14
N ASN A 169 21.47 -16.05 4.84
CA ASN A 169 20.91 -17.18 5.57
C ASN A 169 19.78 -17.90 4.81
N TRP A 170 19.10 -17.21 3.89
CA TRP A 170 17.84 -17.68 3.27
C TRP A 170 17.79 -17.53 1.74
N GLY A 171 18.83 -16.97 1.11
CA GLY A 171 18.90 -16.75 -0.35
C GLY A 171 18.21 -15.48 -0.83
#